data_AF-A0A0C2M735-F1
#
_entry.id   AF-A0A0C2M735-F1
#
_cell.length_a   1.000
_cell.length_b   1.000
_cell.length_c   1.000
_cell.angle_alpha   90.00
_cell.angle_beta   90.00
_cell.angle_gamma   90.00
#
_symmetry.space_group_name_H-M   'P 1'
#
loop_
_entity.id
_entity.type
_entity.pdbx_description
1 polymer ?
#
loop_
_entity_poly.entity_id
_entity_poly.type
_entity_poly.pdbx_seq_one_letter_code
_entity_poly.pdbx_strand_id
1 'polypeptide(L)'
;MRDINIMLLKSCHRILLSCKKRTNIYFCAYQSSGSEDSAENASTEPQSSRPGPFQIPISSFREHDLIETGKYFDADPFIFDTKPRVGVLHDIYVWERACARKGNACVRTRGETWYSGKKLRPQVGMGRARIGDRGASHLKWGGKAHGPKPTDYGYNLPKKIVRLGLRMCMTQKHSEKNIVLLNDMDDCHEVISHLIGY
;
A
#
# COMPACT_ATOMS: atom_id res chain seq x y z
N MET A 1 -3.86 -16.43 10.87
CA MET A 1 -4.26 -15.30 10.00
C MET A 1 -4.60 -14.10 10.86
N ARG A 2 -3.65 -13.69 11.71
CA ARG A 2 -3.66 -12.47 12.49
C ARG A 2 -2.48 -11.65 11.95
N ASP A 3 -2.57 -10.33 12.04
CA ASP A 3 -1.52 -9.35 11.72
C ASP A 3 -1.54 -8.77 10.28
N ILE A 4 -2.48 -7.84 10.03
CA ILE A 4 -2.29 -6.73 9.06
C ILE A 4 -2.84 -5.42 9.66
N ASN A 5 -2.60 -5.19 10.94
CA ASN A 5 -2.72 -3.86 11.54
C ASN A 5 -1.34 -3.31 11.84
N ILE A 6 -1.20 -1.99 11.66
CA ILE A 6 0.03 -1.18 11.86
C ILE A 6 0.97 -1.19 10.66
N MET A 7 0.73 -0.27 9.73
CA MET A 7 1.71 0.67 9.16
C MET A 7 1.07 1.31 7.93
N LEU A 8 0.74 2.60 7.99
CA LEU A 8 1.02 3.56 6.91
C LEU A 8 0.79 5.04 7.27
N LEU A 9 1.07 5.42 8.53
CA LEU A 9 1.40 6.81 8.88
C LEU A 9 2.88 7.16 8.61
N LYS A 10 3.67 6.28 7.97
CA LYS A 10 5.09 6.53 7.65
C LYS A 10 5.49 6.46 6.16
N SER A 11 4.54 6.50 5.21
CA SER A 11 4.91 6.70 3.78
C SER A 11 4.19 7.84 3.05
N CYS A 12 3.14 8.43 3.60
CA CYS A 12 2.55 9.63 2.99
C CYS A 12 3.42 10.89 3.11
N HIS A 13 4.36 10.94 4.08
CA HIS A 13 5.24 12.10 4.24
C HIS A 13 6.34 12.20 3.17
N ARG A 14 6.67 11.12 2.44
CA ARG A 14 7.70 11.17 1.37
C ARG A 14 7.17 11.50 -0.02
N ILE A 15 5.87 11.33 -0.25
CA ILE A 15 5.22 11.63 -1.54
C ILE A 15 4.72 13.09 -1.60
N LEU A 16 4.51 13.75 -0.45
CA LEU A 16 3.94 15.10 -0.38
C LEU A 16 4.97 16.25 -0.25
N LEU A 17 6.27 15.96 -0.10
CA LEU A 17 7.29 16.99 0.16
C LEU A 17 7.80 17.78 -1.05
N SER A 18 7.22 17.62 -2.24
CA SER A 18 7.58 18.47 -3.40
C SER A 18 6.63 19.66 -3.65
N CYS A 19 5.55 19.82 -2.88
CA CYS A 19 4.62 20.93 -3.12
C CYS A 19 4.28 21.67 -1.82
N LYS A 20 4.87 22.85 -1.71
CA LYS A 20 4.71 23.84 -0.64
C LYS A 20 3.24 24.27 -0.52
N LYS A 21 2.50 23.75 0.47
CA LYS A 21 1.55 24.46 1.35
C LYS A 21 0.85 23.49 2.30
N ARG A 22 0.69 23.96 3.54
CA ARG A 22 0.09 23.32 4.71
C ARG A 22 -1.27 22.68 4.42
N THR A 23 -1.48 21.48 4.96
CA THR A 23 -2.63 21.04 5.77
C THR A 23 -2.35 19.60 6.15
N ASN A 24 -1.92 19.38 7.39
CA ASN A 24 -1.71 18.03 7.89
C ASN A 24 -2.99 17.59 8.59
N ILE A 25 -3.71 16.67 7.96
CA ILE A 25 -4.82 15.93 8.58
C ILE A 25 -4.21 14.62 9.06
N TYR A 26 -4.23 14.38 10.37
CA TYR A 26 -3.70 13.14 10.97
C TYR A 26 -4.86 12.19 11.25
N PHE A 27 -4.66 10.92 10.90
CA PHE A 27 -5.65 9.86 10.96
C PHE A 27 -5.18 8.78 11.94
N CYS A 28 -5.94 8.53 12.99
CA CYS A 28 -5.75 7.40 13.90
C CYS A 28 -6.93 6.44 13.75
N ALA A 29 -6.67 5.15 13.51
CA ALA A 29 -7.70 4.14 13.25
C ALA A 29 -7.95 3.30 14.51
N TYR A 30 -9.23 3.15 14.89
CA TYR A 30 -9.72 2.27 15.95
C TYR A 30 -10.59 1.16 15.34
N GLN A 31 -10.55 -0.07 15.87
CA GLN A 31 -11.26 -1.22 15.30
C GLN A 31 -12.64 -1.40 15.94
N SER A 32 -13.67 -1.58 15.09
CA SER A 32 -14.85 -2.35 15.47
C SER A 32 -15.32 -3.24 14.31
N SER A 33 -15.76 -4.45 14.68
CA SER A 33 -16.12 -5.59 13.84
C SER A 33 -17.63 -5.62 13.51
N GLY A 34 -18.04 -5.93 12.28
CA GLY A 34 -19.43 -6.36 12.00
C GLY A 34 -19.92 -6.37 10.54
N SER A 35 -20.06 -7.58 9.99
CA SER A 35 -21.01 -8.19 9.00
C SER A 35 -21.56 -7.50 7.71
N GLU A 36 -21.34 -8.22 6.59
CA GLU A 36 -22.12 -8.48 5.34
C GLU A 36 -23.64 -8.16 5.37
N ASP A 37 -24.43 -7.86 4.31
CA ASP A 37 -24.37 -7.93 2.84
C ASP A 37 -25.53 -7.06 2.26
N SER A 38 -25.45 -6.63 0.99
CA SER A 38 -26.55 -6.66 -0.02
C SER A 38 -26.24 -5.78 -1.23
N ALA A 39 -26.13 -6.41 -2.40
CA ALA A 39 -26.06 -5.73 -3.69
C ALA A 39 -27.47 -5.36 -4.18
N GLU A 40 -27.74 -4.07 -4.38
CA GLU A 40 -28.85 -3.63 -5.23
C GLU A 40 -28.42 -2.50 -6.17
N ASN A 41 -28.79 -2.67 -7.43
CA ASN A 41 -28.53 -1.78 -8.54
C ASN A 41 -29.43 -0.55 -8.43
N ALA A 42 -28.83 0.64 -8.39
CA ALA A 42 -29.55 1.89 -8.59
C ALA A 42 -28.87 2.67 -9.72
N SER A 43 -29.52 2.65 -10.89
CA SER A 43 -29.43 3.69 -11.89
C SER A 43 -29.92 5.00 -11.25
N THR A 44 -29.03 5.96 -11.04
CA THR A 44 -29.41 7.30 -10.58
C THR A 44 -28.82 8.33 -11.54
N GLU A 45 -29.73 9.12 -12.09
CA GLU A 45 -29.50 10.30 -12.91
C GLU A 45 -28.48 11.26 -12.26
N PRO A 46 -27.74 12.08 -13.02
CA PRO A 46 -26.87 13.11 -12.45
C PRO A 46 -27.73 14.25 -11.90
N GLN A 47 -28.27 14.08 -10.70
CA GLN A 47 -28.99 15.14 -9.99
C GLN A 47 -28.00 16.27 -9.65
N SER A 48 -28.14 17.39 -10.35
CA SER A 48 -27.39 18.63 -10.16
C SER A 48 -27.84 19.42 -8.92
N SER A 49 -28.23 18.74 -7.84
CA SER A 49 -28.48 19.36 -6.54
C SER A 49 -27.16 19.41 -5.78
N ARG A 50 -26.68 20.60 -5.43
CA ARG A 50 -25.53 20.72 -4.51
C ARG A 50 -25.90 19.95 -3.24
N PRO A 51 -25.20 18.86 -2.87
CA PRO A 51 -25.43 18.21 -1.59
C PRO A 51 -25.26 19.26 -0.48
N GLY A 52 -26.13 19.20 0.52
CA GLY A 52 -26.06 20.08 1.70
C GLY A 52 -24.71 19.95 2.42
N PRO A 53 -24.38 20.86 3.35
CA PRO A 53 -23.10 20.85 4.05
C PRO A 53 -22.91 19.51 4.78
N PHE A 54 -21.81 18.83 4.48
CA PHE A 54 -21.49 17.54 5.08
C PHE A 54 -20.73 17.78 6.39
N GLN A 55 -21.45 17.75 7.51
CA GLN A 55 -20.93 18.12 8.82
C GLN A 55 -20.35 16.90 9.54
N ILE A 56 -19.07 16.96 9.90
CA ILE A 56 -18.38 15.93 10.69
C ILE A 56 -18.06 16.51 12.07
N PRO A 57 -18.41 15.86 13.19
CA PRO A 57 -18.11 16.38 14.53
C PRO A 57 -16.60 16.36 14.77
N ILE A 58 -16.10 17.40 15.44
CA ILE A 58 -14.71 17.45 15.87
C ILE A 58 -14.63 17.00 17.33
N SER A 59 -13.74 16.04 17.56
CA SER A 59 -13.46 15.51 18.89
C SER A 59 -12.15 16.09 19.43
N SER A 60 -12.04 16.10 20.74
CA SER A 60 -10.81 16.34 21.49
C SER A 60 -10.52 15.12 22.35
N PHE A 61 -9.25 14.75 22.47
CA PHE A 61 -8.84 13.73 23.42
C PHE A 61 -8.55 14.38 24.76
N ARG A 62 -9.25 13.97 25.83
CA ARG A 62 -8.99 14.44 27.20
C ARG A 62 -9.24 13.31 28.17
N GLU A 63 -8.39 13.18 29.20
CA GLU A 63 -8.55 12.18 30.27
C GLU A 63 -8.73 10.75 29.74
N HIS A 64 -8.06 10.41 28.63
CA HIS A 64 -8.12 9.10 27.97
C HIS A 64 -9.41 8.78 27.21
N ASP A 65 -10.36 9.72 27.19
CA ASP A 65 -11.62 9.60 26.45
C ASP A 65 -11.67 10.56 25.25
N LEU A 66 -12.44 10.14 24.25
CA LEU A 66 -12.79 10.96 23.09
C LEU A 66 -14.03 11.77 23.43
N ILE A 67 -13.86 13.09 23.56
CA ILE A 67 -14.94 14.02 23.90
C ILE A 67 -15.33 14.83 22.67
N GLU A 68 -16.62 14.91 22.36
CA GLU A 68 -17.13 15.77 21.30
C GLU A 68 -17.08 17.25 21.75
N THR A 69 -16.37 18.10 21.01
CA THR A 69 -16.26 19.53 21.36
C THR A 69 -17.51 20.36 21.00
N GLY A 70 -18.51 19.75 20.38
CA GLY A 70 -19.70 20.44 19.85
C GLY A 70 -19.44 21.30 18.62
N LYS A 71 -18.20 21.28 18.09
CA LYS A 71 -17.82 21.93 16.84
C LYS A 71 -17.97 20.95 15.68
N TYR A 72 -18.38 21.47 14.53
CA TYR A 72 -18.52 20.69 13.30
C TYR A 72 -17.56 21.21 12.24
N PHE A 73 -16.97 20.28 11.50
CA PHE A 73 -16.19 20.55 10.30
C PHE A 73 -17.10 20.41 9.07
N ASP A 74 -17.18 21.47 8.27
CA ASP A 74 -17.88 21.44 6.98
C ASP A 74 -16.96 20.80 5.93
N ALA A 75 -17.24 19.55 5.61
CA ALA A 75 -16.49 18.76 4.66
C ALA A 75 -17.12 18.82 3.26
N ASP A 76 -16.28 18.74 2.23
CA ASP A 76 -16.75 18.66 0.85
C ASP A 76 -17.39 17.29 0.58
N PRO A 77 -18.69 17.23 0.21
CA PRO A 77 -19.38 15.99 -0.12
C PRO A 77 -18.66 15.21 -1.22
N PHE A 78 -17.96 15.88 -2.14
CA PHE A 78 -17.22 15.21 -3.22
C PHE A 78 -16.15 14.22 -2.73
N ILE A 79 -15.63 14.39 -1.51
CA ILE A 79 -14.61 13.52 -0.92
C ILE A 79 -15.24 12.36 -0.15
N PHE A 80 -16.35 12.62 0.55
CA PHE A 80 -16.97 11.69 1.52
C PHE A 80 -18.23 11.01 1.01
N ASP A 81 -18.77 11.42 -0.14
CA ASP A 81 -19.98 10.89 -0.76
C ASP A 81 -19.65 10.29 -2.15
N THR A 82 -18.64 9.41 -2.20
CA THR A 82 -18.31 8.67 -3.41
C THR A 82 -18.65 7.19 -3.23
N LYS A 83 -19.55 6.65 -4.07
CA LYS A 83 -19.92 5.22 -4.04
C LYS A 83 -18.67 4.32 -4.13
N PRO A 84 -18.38 3.48 -3.11
CA PRO A 84 -17.21 2.62 -3.11
C PRO A 84 -17.33 1.52 -4.18
N ARG A 85 -16.26 1.31 -4.94
CA ARG A 85 -16.17 0.24 -5.95
C ARG A 85 -15.06 -0.72 -5.58
N VAL A 86 -15.43 -1.97 -5.28
CA VAL A 86 -14.49 -3.01 -4.81
C VAL A 86 -13.36 -3.27 -5.81
N GLY A 87 -13.66 -3.34 -7.12
CA GLY A 87 -12.63 -3.57 -8.15
C GLY A 87 -11.54 -2.50 -8.18
N VAL A 88 -11.93 -1.22 -8.11
CA VAL A 88 -10.97 -0.10 -8.11
C VAL A 88 -10.08 -0.13 -6.86
N LEU A 89 -10.67 -0.45 -5.70
CA LEU A 89 -9.92 -0.58 -4.45
C LEU A 89 -8.95 -1.76 -4.50
N HIS A 90 -9.36 -2.89 -5.08
CA HIS A 90 -8.51 -4.05 -5.27
C HIS A 90 -7.31 -3.74 -6.18
N ASP A 91 -7.53 -3.07 -7.31
CA ASP A 91 -6.46 -2.70 -8.25
C ASP A 91 -5.40 -1.81 -7.59
N ILE A 92 -5.84 -0.85 -6.77
CA ILE A 92 -4.94 0.04 -6.01
C ILE A 92 -4.17 -0.74 -4.95
N TYR A 93 -4.82 -1.66 -4.25
CA TYR A 93 -4.17 -2.51 -3.27
C TYR A 93 -3.09 -3.39 -3.90
N VAL A 94 -3.41 -4.07 -5.01
CA VAL A 94 -2.44 -4.90 -5.74
C VAL A 94 -1.28 -4.04 -6.25
N TRP A 95 -1.56 -2.85 -6.78
CA TRP A 95 -0.57 -1.90 -7.25
C TRP A 95 0.38 -1.46 -6.12
N GLU A 96 -0.16 -1.06 -4.98
CA GLU A 96 0.61 -0.66 -3.80
C GLU A 96 1.52 -1.80 -3.33
N ARG A 97 0.98 -3.01 -3.23
CA ARG A 97 1.74 -4.21 -2.83
C ARG A 97 2.84 -4.54 -3.84
N ALA A 98 2.59 -4.36 -5.13
CA ALA A 98 3.59 -4.57 -6.17
C ALA A 98 4.73 -3.53 -6.08
N CYS A 99 4.42 -2.25 -5.90
CA CYS A 99 5.42 -1.20 -5.73
C CYS A 99 6.23 -1.32 -4.43
N ALA A 100 5.60 -1.79 -3.35
CA ALA A 100 6.30 -2.01 -2.08
C ALA A 100 7.23 -3.25 -2.10
N ARG A 101 7.02 -4.18 -3.04
CA ARG A 101 7.75 -5.43 -3.13
C ARG A 101 9.17 -5.20 -3.68
N LYS A 102 10.18 -5.60 -2.91
CA LYS A 102 11.59 -5.60 -3.35
C LYS A 102 11.98 -6.94 -3.95
N GLY A 103 12.28 -6.98 -5.25
CA GLY A 103 12.81 -8.16 -5.92
C GLY A 103 14.31 -8.31 -5.74
N ASN A 104 14.75 -8.72 -4.54
CA ASN A 104 16.19 -8.87 -4.24
C ASN A 104 16.75 -10.28 -4.50
N ALA A 105 15.90 -11.22 -4.90
CA ALA A 105 16.33 -12.58 -5.20
C ALA A 105 17.28 -12.58 -6.40
N CYS A 106 18.50 -13.09 -6.19
CA CYS A 106 19.51 -13.18 -7.23
C CYS A 106 20.23 -14.51 -7.13
N VAL A 107 20.38 -15.19 -8.27
CA VAL A 107 21.27 -16.33 -8.42
C VAL A 107 22.32 -16.04 -9.48
N ARG A 108 23.54 -16.54 -9.26
CA ARG A 108 24.64 -16.45 -10.21
C ARG A 108 24.36 -17.28 -11.45
N THR A 109 24.44 -16.65 -12.61
CA THR A 109 24.47 -17.34 -13.90
C THR A 109 25.83 -17.98 -14.13
N ARG A 110 25.97 -18.81 -15.17
CA ARG A 110 27.25 -19.44 -15.51
C ARG A 110 28.38 -18.42 -15.74
N GLY A 111 28.07 -17.22 -16.25
CA GLY A 111 29.06 -16.17 -16.53
C GLY A 111 29.41 -15.30 -15.31
N GLU A 112 28.56 -15.29 -14.28
CA GLU A 112 28.81 -14.58 -13.02
C GLU A 112 29.47 -15.48 -11.96
N THR A 113 29.60 -16.78 -12.27
CA THR A 113 30.27 -17.73 -11.40
C THR A 113 31.78 -17.55 -11.54
N TRP A 114 32.53 -17.68 -10.44
CA TRP A 114 33.97 -17.40 -10.37
C TRP A 114 34.88 -18.38 -11.15
N TYR A 115 34.31 -19.32 -11.90
CA TYR A 115 35.08 -20.34 -12.59
C TYR A 115 35.75 -19.83 -13.87
N SER A 116 36.84 -20.49 -14.27
CA SER A 116 37.50 -20.21 -15.54
C SER A 116 36.64 -20.69 -16.71
N GLY A 117 36.45 -19.81 -17.72
CA GLY A 117 35.83 -20.15 -19.01
C GLY A 117 36.74 -20.96 -19.94
N LYS A 118 37.92 -21.40 -19.48
CA LYS A 118 38.82 -22.27 -20.25
C LYS A 118 38.12 -23.61 -20.52
N LYS A 119 38.35 -24.15 -21.72
CA LYS A 119 37.87 -25.47 -22.09
C LYS A 119 38.39 -26.54 -21.11
N LEU A 120 37.48 -27.29 -20.49
CA LEU A 120 37.80 -28.21 -19.40
C LEU A 120 38.64 -29.42 -19.87
N ARG A 121 38.43 -29.86 -21.10
CA ARG A 121 39.19 -30.95 -21.75
C ARG A 121 39.03 -30.92 -23.27
N PRO A 122 39.96 -31.57 -24.02
CA PRO A 122 39.86 -31.63 -25.48
C PRO A 122 38.53 -32.22 -25.96
N GLN A 123 38.15 -31.85 -27.17
CA GLN A 123 36.88 -32.24 -27.78
C GLN A 123 36.78 -33.76 -28.00
N VAL A 124 37.92 -34.41 -28.25
CA VAL A 124 38.06 -35.83 -28.57
C VAL A 124 39.30 -36.41 -27.87
N GLY A 125 39.45 -37.74 -27.89
CA GLY A 125 40.60 -38.46 -27.31
C GLY A 125 40.42 -38.93 -25.87
N MET A 126 39.43 -38.41 -25.13
CA MET A 126 39.30 -38.66 -23.69
C MET A 126 38.18 -39.64 -23.31
N GLY A 127 37.38 -40.13 -24.27
CA GLY A 127 36.31 -41.11 -24.02
C GLY A 127 35.14 -40.63 -23.12
N ARG A 128 35.01 -39.33 -22.87
CA ARG A 128 34.01 -38.72 -21.96
C ARG A 128 33.12 -37.71 -22.71
N ALA A 129 31.90 -37.46 -22.21
CA ALA A 129 30.91 -36.53 -22.79
C ALA A 129 31.49 -35.15 -23.15
N ARG A 130 31.04 -34.39 -24.14
CA ARG A 130 31.72 -33.11 -24.48
C ARG A 130 31.46 -32.04 -23.41
N ILE A 131 32.51 -31.38 -22.89
CA ILE A 131 32.38 -30.30 -21.90
C ILE A 131 33.16 -29.07 -22.37
N GLY A 132 32.48 -27.92 -22.40
CA GLY A 132 33.09 -26.62 -22.64
C GLY A 132 33.71 -26.08 -21.35
N ASP A 133 32.89 -25.49 -20.50
CA ASP A 133 33.28 -24.65 -19.36
C ASP A 133 32.85 -25.29 -18.03
N ARG A 134 33.59 -25.03 -16.94
CA ARG A 134 33.28 -25.50 -15.59
C ARG A 134 32.01 -24.86 -15.01
N GLY A 135 31.68 -23.64 -15.43
CA GLY A 135 30.50 -22.90 -14.97
C GLY A 135 29.16 -23.39 -15.53
N ALA A 136 29.15 -24.40 -16.41
CA ALA A 136 27.94 -24.89 -17.06
C ALA A 136 26.91 -25.48 -16.06
N SER A 137 25.63 -25.19 -16.28
CA SER A 137 24.53 -25.51 -15.35
C SER A 137 24.31 -26.99 -15.05
N HIS A 138 24.71 -27.88 -15.97
CA HIS A 138 24.61 -29.33 -15.79
C HIS A 138 25.74 -29.92 -14.93
N LEU A 139 26.78 -29.12 -14.65
CA LEU A 139 27.90 -29.54 -13.80
C LEU A 139 27.61 -29.19 -12.34
N LYS A 140 28.17 -29.99 -11.43
CA LYS A 140 28.12 -29.71 -9.99
C LYS A 140 28.74 -28.33 -9.72
N TRP A 141 28.03 -27.50 -8.96
CA TRP A 141 28.40 -26.12 -8.64
C TRP A 141 28.34 -25.12 -9.81
N GLY A 142 27.85 -25.54 -10.98
CA GLY A 142 27.60 -24.64 -12.11
C GLY A 142 26.53 -23.59 -11.81
N GLY A 143 26.52 -22.50 -12.58
CA GLY A 143 25.52 -21.44 -12.44
C GLY A 143 24.13 -21.92 -12.84
N LYS A 144 23.06 -21.39 -12.23
CA LYS A 144 21.69 -21.75 -12.61
C LYS A 144 21.33 -21.11 -13.96
N ALA A 145 20.72 -21.88 -14.86
CA ALA A 145 20.30 -21.39 -16.18
C ALA A 145 19.11 -20.42 -16.07
N HIS A 146 18.07 -20.83 -15.34
CA HIS A 146 16.87 -20.02 -15.09
C HIS A 146 16.74 -19.75 -13.60
N GLY A 147 17.57 -18.85 -13.09
CA GLY A 147 17.50 -18.37 -11.71
C GLY A 147 16.75 -17.04 -11.61
N PRO A 148 16.20 -16.69 -10.43
CA PRO A 148 15.66 -15.36 -10.21
C PRO A 148 16.77 -14.31 -10.34
N LYS A 149 16.42 -13.20 -10.98
CA LYS A 149 17.25 -12.00 -11.06
C LYS A 149 16.55 -10.85 -10.34
N PRO A 150 17.32 -9.88 -9.81
CA PRO A 150 16.73 -8.70 -9.22
C PRO A 150 15.80 -8.01 -10.22
N THR A 151 14.58 -7.75 -9.80
CA THR A 151 13.52 -7.24 -10.68
C THR A 151 12.65 -6.25 -9.92
N ASP A 152 12.17 -5.26 -10.65
CA ASP A 152 11.15 -4.34 -10.16
C ASP A 152 9.77 -4.88 -10.55
N TYR A 153 8.88 -4.96 -9.56
CA TYR A 153 7.49 -5.41 -9.76
C TYR A 153 6.52 -4.24 -9.94
N GLY A 154 7.00 -3.00 -9.75
CA GLY A 154 6.19 -1.80 -9.85
C GLY A 154 5.64 -1.60 -11.27
N TYR A 155 4.37 -1.22 -11.34
CA TYR A 155 3.73 -0.72 -12.55
C TYR A 155 3.05 0.61 -12.26
N ASN A 156 2.72 1.38 -13.31
CA ASN A 156 2.13 2.69 -13.14
C ASN A 156 0.61 2.63 -13.27
N LEU A 157 -0.10 3.21 -12.31
CA LEU A 157 -1.56 3.35 -12.35
C LEU A 157 -1.94 4.81 -12.71
N PRO A 158 -3.00 5.04 -13.51
CA PRO A 158 -3.46 6.40 -13.81
C PRO A 158 -3.74 7.20 -12.53
N LYS A 159 -3.20 8.42 -12.45
CA LYS A 159 -3.37 9.30 -11.27
C LYS A 159 -4.84 9.55 -10.91
N LYS A 160 -5.74 9.54 -11.89
CA LYS A 160 -7.18 9.70 -11.70
C LYS A 160 -7.79 8.54 -10.90
N ILE A 161 -7.31 7.31 -11.11
CA ILE A 161 -7.78 6.10 -10.42
C ILE A 161 -7.31 6.13 -8.96
N VAL A 162 -6.05 6.50 -8.71
CA VAL A 162 -5.53 6.62 -7.34
C VAL A 162 -6.32 7.66 -6.54
N ARG A 163 -6.59 8.84 -7.11
CA ARG A 163 -7.42 9.88 -6.49
C ARG A 163 -8.86 9.44 -6.27
N LEU A 164 -9.40 8.59 -7.13
CA LEU A 164 -10.73 8.02 -6.98
C LEU A 164 -10.78 7.04 -5.81
N GLY A 165 -9.81 6.13 -5.73
CA GLY A 165 -9.75 5.15 -4.65
C GLY A 165 -9.53 5.78 -3.27
N LEU A 166 -8.75 6.85 -3.17
CA LEU A 166 -8.59 7.59 -1.92
C LEU A 166 -9.93 8.14 -1.40
N ARG A 167 -10.75 8.70 -2.29
CA ARG A 167 -12.10 9.20 -1.94
C ARG A 167 -13.04 8.07 -1.53
N MET A 168 -13.02 6.96 -2.27
CA MET A 168 -13.80 5.77 -1.92
C MET A 168 -13.40 5.20 -0.55
N CYS A 169 -12.10 5.16 -0.24
CA CYS A 169 -11.59 4.71 1.06
C CYS A 169 -12.06 5.64 2.19
N MET A 170 -11.98 6.95 1.97
CA MET A 170 -12.45 7.97 2.92
C MET A 170 -13.95 7.83 3.19
N THR A 171 -14.75 7.68 2.14
CA THR A 171 -16.20 7.46 2.21
C THR A 171 -16.53 6.20 3.02
N GLN A 172 -15.87 5.08 2.70
CA GLN A 172 -16.08 3.80 3.38
C GLN A 172 -15.73 3.89 4.87
N LYS A 173 -14.57 4.45 5.20
CA LYS A 173 -14.11 4.58 6.59
C LYS A 173 -14.99 5.53 7.40
N HIS A 174 -15.53 6.58 6.76
CA HIS A 174 -16.52 7.45 7.38
C HIS A 174 -17.84 6.72 7.65
N SER A 175 -18.36 5.96 6.68
CA SER A 175 -19.58 5.15 6.86
C SER A 175 -19.44 4.11 7.99
N GLU A 176 -18.24 3.58 8.19
CA GLU A 176 -17.91 2.65 9.28
C GLU A 176 -17.66 3.36 10.63
N LYS A 177 -17.71 4.71 10.69
CA LYS A 177 -17.35 5.53 11.86
C LYS A 177 -15.93 5.25 12.40
N ASN A 178 -15.02 4.82 11.52
CA ASN A 178 -13.64 4.49 11.85
C ASN A 178 -12.68 5.70 11.70
N ILE A 179 -13.23 6.87 11.38
CA ILE A 179 -12.49 8.13 11.21
C ILE A 179 -12.92 9.08 12.31
N VAL A 180 -11.94 9.72 12.94
CA VAL A 180 -12.15 10.75 13.94
C VAL A 180 -11.40 12.00 13.51
N LEU A 181 -12.07 13.16 13.57
CA LEU A 181 -11.42 14.45 13.38
C LEU A 181 -10.98 15.00 14.74
N LEU A 182 -9.72 15.39 14.82
CA LEU A 182 -9.12 16.03 15.98
C LEU A 182 -8.82 17.50 15.65
N ASN A 183 -9.00 18.38 16.65
CA ASN A 183 -8.72 19.81 16.48
C ASN A 183 -7.21 20.08 16.42
N ASP A 184 -6.46 19.50 17.34
CA ASP A 184 -5.07 19.86 17.59
C ASP A 184 -4.11 18.66 17.48
N MET A 185 -2.84 18.99 17.23
CA MET A 185 -1.76 18.01 17.09
C MET A 185 -1.31 17.41 18.41
N ASP A 186 -1.44 18.18 19.48
CA ASP A 186 -1.04 17.78 20.82
C ASP A 186 -1.94 16.64 21.31
N ASP A 187 -3.25 16.72 21.03
CA ASP A 187 -4.23 15.64 21.25
C ASP A 187 -3.78 14.33 20.58
N CYS A 188 -3.21 14.39 19.37
CA CYS A 188 -2.73 13.20 18.67
C CYS A 188 -1.57 12.52 19.40
N HIS A 189 -0.66 13.30 20.01
CA HIS A 189 0.48 12.74 20.73
C HIS A 189 0.04 12.06 22.02
N GLU A 190 -0.90 12.66 22.76
CA GLU A 190 -1.46 12.08 23.98
C GLU A 190 -2.21 10.76 23.71
N VAL A 191 -3.00 10.71 22.64
CA VAL A 191 -3.65 9.46 22.17
C VAL A 191 -2.61 8.38 21.93
N ILE A 192 -1.52 8.70 21.21
CA ILE A 192 -0.49 7.73 20.82
C ILE A 192 0.30 7.25 22.04
N SER A 193 0.72 8.15 22.92
CA SER A 193 1.43 7.81 24.16
C SER A 193 0.58 6.89 25.03
N HIS A 194 -0.70 7.20 25.21
CA HIS A 194 -1.60 6.38 26.01
C HIS A 194 -1.89 5.00 25.39
N LEU A 195 -2.11 4.92 24.07
CA LEU A 195 -2.38 3.66 23.38
C LEU A 195 -1.16 2.73 23.29
N ILE A 196 0.05 3.29 23.22
CA ILE A 196 1.29 2.52 23.08
C ILE A 196 1.98 2.31 24.44
N GLY A 197 1.54 2.99 25.51
CA GLY A 197 2.04 2.85 26.87
C GLY A 197 3.39 3.55 27.10
N TYR A 198 3.62 4.68 26.44
CA TYR A 198 4.78 5.56 26.67
C TYR A 198 4.43 6.75 27.56
#